data_AF-A0AA41CHX1-F1
#
_entry.id   AF-A0AA41CHX1-F1
#
_cell.length_a   1.000
_cell.length_b   1.000
_cell.length_c   1.000
_cell.angle_alpha   90.00
_cell.angle_beta   90.00
_cell.angle_gamma   90.00
#
_symmetry.space_group_name_H-M   'P 1'
#
loop_
_entity.id
_entity.type
_entity.pdbx_description
1 polymer ?
#
loop_
_entity_poly.entity_id
_entity_poly.type
_entity_poly.pdbx_seq_one_letter_code
_entity_poly.pdbx_strand_id
1 'polypeptide(L)'
;MLLARAEEAVERFLDTKEEKERHRAKKEDDRRRDAAVEQRGLDHVFDGDWNGAAGQFLLRWYSHSTHHERLLFAGQDGLVFTAPPRRVSMGRDKRAQVVARLSPEEATLEDPFGGEFETEIMLIRFRDGSWLRVDTEEARSELHMHALRNTS
;
A
#
# COMPACT_ATOMS: atom_id res chain seq x y z
N MET A 1 1.31 -26.77 -25.58
CA MET A 1 2.19 -27.01 -24.40
C MET A 1 3.67 -27.21 -24.75
N LEU A 2 4.06 -27.59 -25.97
CA LEU A 2 5.47 -27.69 -26.38
C LEU A 2 6.07 -26.35 -26.88
N LEU A 3 5.27 -25.53 -27.58
CA LEU A 3 5.70 -24.23 -28.11
C LEU A 3 6.03 -23.22 -27.00
N ALA A 4 5.19 -23.10 -25.97
CA ALA A 4 5.44 -22.20 -24.83
C ALA A 4 6.74 -22.55 -24.08
N ARG A 5 7.06 -23.85 -23.93
CA ARG A 5 8.32 -24.29 -23.32
C ARG A 5 9.55 -24.04 -24.20
N ALA A 6 9.37 -24.01 -25.52
CA ALA A 6 10.44 -23.72 -26.47
C ALA A 6 10.72 -22.21 -26.53
N GLU A 7 9.70 -21.36 -26.48
CA GLU A 7 9.85 -19.90 -26.35
C GLU A 7 10.56 -19.54 -25.04
N GLU A 8 10.10 -20.09 -23.92
CA GLU A 8 10.69 -19.84 -22.59
C GLU A 8 12.15 -20.32 -22.50
N ALA A 9 12.51 -21.40 -23.21
CA ALA A 9 13.88 -21.87 -23.30
C ALA A 9 14.78 -20.97 -24.19
N VAL A 10 14.22 -20.41 -25.26
CA VAL A 10 14.93 -19.49 -26.18
C VAL A 10 15.14 -18.12 -25.53
N GLU A 11 14.14 -17.56 -24.85
CA GLU A 11 14.29 -16.32 -24.06
C GLU A 11 15.40 -16.46 -23.02
N ARG A 12 15.42 -17.58 -22.29
CA ARG A 12 16.44 -17.87 -21.27
C ARG A 12 17.85 -18.06 -21.86
N PHE A 13 17.96 -18.41 -23.13
CA PHE A 13 19.23 -18.56 -23.86
C PHE A 13 19.73 -17.22 -24.44
N LEU A 14 18.79 -16.35 -24.85
CA LEU A 14 19.05 -15.00 -25.37
C LEU A 14 19.35 -13.98 -24.26
N ASP A 15 18.88 -14.24 -23.04
CA ASP A 15 19.18 -13.45 -21.86
C ASP A 15 20.69 -13.33 -21.66
N THR A 16 21.20 -12.11 -21.83
CA THR A 16 22.62 -11.79 -21.63
C THR A 16 23.01 -12.07 -20.18
N LYS A 17 24.30 -12.30 -19.91
CA LYS A 17 24.80 -12.49 -18.53
C LYS A 17 24.37 -11.34 -17.61
N GLU A 18 24.34 -10.12 -18.14
CA GLU A 18 23.89 -8.92 -17.44
C GLU A 18 22.39 -8.94 -17.10
N GLU A 19 21.52 -9.37 -18.01
CA GLU A 19 20.07 -9.49 -17.75
C GLU A 19 19.78 -10.54 -16.67
N LYS A 20 20.50 -11.67 -16.70
CA LYS A 20 20.43 -12.70 -15.65
C LYS A 20 20.88 -12.18 -14.28
N GLU A 21 21.93 -11.37 -14.23
CA GLU A 21 22.42 -10.75 -13.00
C GLU A 21 21.42 -9.71 -12.45
N ARG A 22 20.85 -8.87 -13.32
CA ARG A 22 19.78 -7.93 -12.95
C ARG A 22 18.55 -8.64 -12.40
N HIS A 23 18.11 -9.72 -13.05
CA HIS A 23 16.98 -10.52 -12.57
C HIS A 23 17.26 -11.17 -11.21
N ARG A 24 18.49 -11.64 -10.98
CA ARG A 24 18.88 -12.22 -9.68
C ARG A 24 18.88 -11.16 -8.59
N ALA A 25 19.48 -10.00 -8.84
CA ALA A 25 19.50 -8.89 -7.91
C ALA A 25 18.08 -8.43 -7.56
N LYS A 26 17.20 -8.27 -8.57
CA LYS A 26 15.78 -7.94 -8.35
C LYS A 26 15.08 -8.98 -7.49
N LYS A 27 15.27 -10.27 -7.78
CA LYS A 27 14.65 -11.36 -7.02
C LYS A 27 15.14 -11.42 -5.57
N GLU A 28 16.41 -11.12 -5.34
CA GLU A 28 16.96 -11.02 -3.99
C GLU A 28 16.36 -9.83 -3.25
N ASP A 29 16.22 -8.68 -3.91
CA ASP A 29 15.60 -7.49 -3.35
C ASP A 29 14.13 -7.72 -2.98
N ASP A 30 13.34 -8.31 -3.89
CA ASP A 30 11.95 -8.72 -3.63
C ASP A 30 11.88 -9.66 -2.42
N ARG A 31 12.80 -10.62 -2.30
CA ARG A 31 12.84 -11.54 -1.16
C ARG A 31 13.16 -10.82 0.16
N ARG A 32 14.06 -9.83 0.15
CA ARG A 32 14.34 -9.01 1.34
C ARG A 32 13.12 -8.20 1.74
N ARG A 33 12.43 -7.59 0.76
CA ARG A 33 11.19 -6.84 0.99
C ARG A 33 10.13 -7.73 1.60
N ASP A 34 9.86 -8.89 1.00
CA ASP A 34 8.81 -9.81 1.46
C ASP A 34 9.10 -10.31 2.89
N ALA A 35 10.36 -10.61 3.21
CA ALA A 35 10.76 -10.96 4.57
C ALA A 35 10.57 -9.78 5.56
N ALA A 36 10.85 -8.55 5.13
CA ALA A 36 10.61 -7.36 5.96
C ALA A 36 9.12 -7.09 6.16
N VAL A 37 8.27 -7.35 5.17
CA VAL A 37 6.81 -7.29 5.29
C VAL A 37 6.32 -8.24 6.37
N GLU A 38 6.72 -9.52 6.28
CA GLU A 38 6.33 -10.55 7.26
C GLU A 38 6.86 -10.23 8.66
N GLN A 39 8.14 -9.86 8.78
CA GLN A 39 8.76 -9.54 10.07
C GLN A 39 8.06 -8.37 10.80
N ARG A 40 7.55 -7.40 10.04
CA ARG A 40 6.87 -6.20 10.57
C ARG A 40 5.35 -6.40 10.69
N GLY A 41 4.82 -7.57 10.34
CA GLY A 41 3.39 -7.87 10.35
C GLY A 41 2.59 -7.08 9.32
N LEU A 42 3.27 -6.54 8.29
CA LEU A 42 2.66 -5.68 7.28
C LEU A 42 1.84 -6.50 6.28
N ASP A 43 1.87 -7.82 6.33
CA ASP A 43 0.95 -8.70 5.61
C ASP A 43 -0.49 -8.61 6.13
N HIS A 44 -0.70 -7.96 7.28
CA HIS A 44 -2.01 -7.62 7.81
C HIS A 44 -2.46 -6.20 7.42
N VAL A 45 -3.78 -6.00 7.38
CA VAL A 45 -4.39 -4.69 7.10
C VAL A 45 -4.21 -3.70 8.26
N PHE A 46 -4.03 -4.21 9.48
CA PHE A 46 -3.83 -3.41 10.69
C PHE A 46 -3.09 -4.23 11.75
N ASP A 47 -2.67 -3.55 12.82
CA ASP A 47 -1.89 -4.11 13.94
C ASP A 47 -2.60 -5.18 14.81
N GLY A 48 -3.89 -5.41 14.61
CA GLY A 48 -4.67 -6.38 15.36
C GLY A 48 -5.31 -5.84 16.65
N ASP A 49 -5.04 -4.58 17.05
CA ASP A 49 -5.65 -3.99 18.25
C ASP A 49 -6.97 -3.27 17.92
N TRP A 50 -8.07 -3.95 18.23
CA TRP A 50 -9.41 -3.39 18.05
C TRP A 50 -9.73 -2.23 18.99
N ASN A 51 -9.01 -2.07 20.11
CA ASN A 51 -9.23 -0.96 21.05
C ASN A 51 -8.42 0.28 20.67
N GLY A 52 -7.36 0.12 19.87
CA GLY A 52 -6.55 1.22 19.33
C GLY A 52 -7.30 2.06 18.30
N ALA A 53 -6.75 3.24 18.01
CA ALA A 53 -7.34 4.19 17.08
C ALA A 53 -7.51 3.60 15.67
N ALA A 54 -6.54 2.81 15.18
CA ALA A 54 -6.63 2.07 13.93
C ALA A 54 -7.82 1.11 13.89
N GLY A 55 -7.95 0.24 14.90
CA GLY A 55 -9.07 -0.70 15.00
C GLY A 55 -10.42 0.00 15.10
N GLN A 56 -10.53 1.01 15.95
CA GLN A 56 -11.75 1.82 16.09
C GLN A 56 -12.09 2.59 14.81
N PHE A 57 -11.08 3.09 14.09
CA PHE A 57 -11.26 3.73 12.81
C PHE A 57 -11.79 2.76 11.75
N LEU A 58 -11.22 1.55 11.66
CA LEU A 58 -11.73 0.50 10.76
C LEU A 58 -13.18 0.15 11.05
N LEU A 59 -13.56 -0.03 12.32
CA LEU A 59 -14.93 -0.34 12.71
C LEU A 59 -15.91 0.76 12.27
N ARG A 60 -15.55 2.02 12.53
CA ARG A 60 -16.34 3.17 12.03
C ARG A 60 -16.38 3.16 10.51
N TRP A 61 -15.28 2.89 9.84
CA TRP A 61 -15.24 2.96 8.38
C TRP A 61 -16.10 1.87 7.73
N TYR A 62 -16.05 0.63 8.23
CA TYR A 62 -16.90 -0.46 7.75
C TYR A 62 -18.40 -0.18 7.90
N SER A 63 -18.82 0.61 8.91
CA SER A 63 -20.22 0.98 9.07
C SER A 63 -20.70 2.01 8.05
N HIS A 64 -19.80 2.76 7.40
CA HIS A 64 -20.15 3.83 6.45
C HIS A 64 -20.20 3.37 4.99
N SER A 65 -19.46 2.33 4.61
CA SER A 65 -19.48 1.80 3.24
C SER A 65 -19.19 0.30 3.19
N THR A 66 -20.03 -0.41 2.45
CA THR A 66 -19.81 -1.83 2.09
C THR A 66 -18.92 -1.99 0.86
N HIS A 67 -18.39 -0.89 0.29
CA HIS A 67 -17.45 -0.95 -0.82
C HIS A 67 -16.06 -1.39 -0.32
N HIS A 68 -15.42 -2.27 -1.09
CA HIS A 68 -14.12 -2.85 -0.77
C HIS A 68 -12.97 -1.94 -1.22
N GLU A 69 -13.06 -1.37 -2.42
CA GLU A 69 -12.12 -0.33 -2.87
C GLU A 69 -12.49 1.03 -2.29
N ARG A 70 -11.49 1.72 -1.76
CA ARG A 70 -11.62 2.99 -1.03
C ARG A 70 -10.47 3.88 -1.45
N LEU A 71 -10.73 5.17 -1.57
CA LEU A 71 -9.73 6.13 -1.98
C LEU A 71 -9.22 6.89 -0.76
N LEU A 72 -7.90 7.05 -0.70
CA LEU A 72 -7.20 7.85 0.28
C LEU A 72 -6.54 9.01 -0.46
N PHE A 73 -6.74 10.22 0.06
CA PHE A 73 -6.02 11.41 -0.35
C PHE A 73 -5.22 11.92 0.84
N ALA A 74 -3.91 12.08 0.67
CA ALA A 74 -3.05 12.70 1.67
C ALA A 74 -2.63 14.09 1.19
N GLY A 75 -2.67 15.06 2.09
CA GLY A 75 -2.25 16.43 1.85
C GLY A 75 -1.74 17.07 3.13
N GLN A 76 -1.40 18.37 3.05
CA GLN A 76 -0.88 19.12 4.19
C GLN A 76 -1.87 19.19 5.37
N ASP A 77 -3.17 19.20 5.08
CA ASP A 77 -4.23 19.26 6.08
C ASP A 77 -4.59 17.87 6.68
N GLY A 78 -3.84 16.83 6.33
CA GLY A 78 -4.02 15.46 6.82
C GLY A 78 -4.56 14.50 5.76
N LEU A 79 -5.34 13.51 6.21
CA LEU A 79 -5.82 12.40 5.40
C LEU A 79 -7.32 12.49 5.18
N VAL A 80 -7.74 12.32 3.93
CA VAL A 80 -9.15 12.30 3.55
C VAL A 80 -9.49 10.96 2.93
N PHE A 81 -10.50 10.32 3.48
CA PHE A 81 -10.97 9.02 3.03
C PHE A 81 -12.28 9.19 2.30
N THR A 82 -12.35 8.61 1.10
CA THR A 82 -13.56 8.62 0.31
C THR A 82 -13.97 7.22 -0.10
N ALA A 83 -15.28 6.99 -0.05
CA ALA A 83 -15.87 5.74 -0.49
C ALA A 83 -17.26 6.02 -1.06
N PRO A 84 -17.73 5.22 -2.04
CA PRO A 84 -19.13 5.21 -2.40
C PRO A 84 -19.99 4.80 -1.20
N PRO A 85 -21.15 5.42 -0.94
CA PRO A 85 -22.03 5.05 0.19
C PRO A 85 -22.65 3.65 0.03
N ARG A 86 -22.60 3.07 -1.17
CA ARG A 86 -23.06 1.72 -1.49
C ARG A 86 -22.06 1.07 -2.46
N ARG A 87 -22.00 -0.26 -2.45
CA ARG A 87 -21.18 -1.02 -3.41
C ARG A 87 -21.59 -0.69 -4.85
N VAL A 88 -20.63 -0.39 -5.72
CA VAL A 88 -20.84 -0.10 -7.14
C VAL A 88 -19.85 -0.89 -7.98
N SER A 89 -20.19 -1.18 -9.24
CA SER A 89 -19.32 -1.91 -10.17
C SER A 89 -18.53 -1.00 -11.10
N MET A 90 -18.98 0.24 -11.34
CA MET A 90 -18.35 1.21 -12.24
C MET A 90 -18.56 2.65 -11.74
N GLY A 91 -17.61 3.54 -12.07
CA GLY A 91 -17.67 4.97 -11.73
C GLY A 91 -17.60 5.23 -10.22
N ARG A 92 -16.75 4.47 -9.52
CA ARG A 92 -16.55 4.56 -8.05
C ARG A 92 -16.07 5.95 -7.63
N ASP A 93 -15.12 6.48 -8.40
CA ASP A 93 -14.54 7.82 -8.28
C ASP A 93 -15.62 8.91 -8.31
N LYS A 94 -16.54 8.84 -9.28
CA LYS A 94 -17.62 9.82 -9.45
C LYS A 94 -18.67 9.77 -8.34
N ARG A 95 -18.74 8.67 -7.60
CA ARG A 95 -19.73 8.43 -6.54
C ARG A 95 -19.10 8.47 -5.15
N ALA A 96 -17.78 8.63 -5.07
CA ALA A 96 -17.07 8.67 -3.81
C ALA A 96 -17.46 9.94 -3.04
N GLN A 97 -17.74 9.76 -1.76
CA GLN A 97 -18.00 10.84 -0.83
C GLN A 97 -16.99 10.76 0.29
N VAL A 98 -16.68 11.89 0.91
CA VAL A 98 -15.82 11.90 2.09
C VAL A 98 -16.55 11.19 3.23
N VAL A 99 -15.94 10.13 3.74
CA VAL A 99 -16.48 9.31 4.84
C VAL A 99 -15.69 9.48 6.12
N ALA A 100 -14.44 9.93 6.03
CA ALA A 100 -13.63 10.29 7.19
C ALA A 100 -12.55 11.32 6.81
N ARG A 101 -12.13 12.08 7.82
CA ARG A 101 -10.94 12.92 7.79
C ARG A 101 -10.12 12.62 9.04
N LEU A 102 -8.81 12.60 8.91
CA LEU A 102 -7.86 12.55 10.03
C LEU A 102 -6.95 13.75 9.89
N SER A 103 -6.84 14.56 10.95
CA SER A 103 -5.87 15.64 10.98
C SER A 103 -4.45 15.11 11.18
N PRO A 104 -3.41 15.91 10.87
CA PRO A 104 -2.02 15.51 11.11
C PRO A 104 -1.71 15.18 12.58
N GLU A 105 -2.49 15.72 13.52
CA GLU A 105 -2.37 15.42 14.95
C GLU A 105 -3.00 14.07 15.35
N GLU A 106 -3.92 13.55 14.53
CA GLU A 106 -4.59 12.27 14.75
C GLU A 106 -3.82 11.11 14.10
N ALA A 107 -3.35 11.32 12.86
CA ALA A 107 -2.60 10.33 12.12
C ALA A 107 -1.68 10.93 11.04
N THR A 108 -0.59 10.23 10.77
CA THR A 108 0.38 10.53 9.71
C THR A 108 0.38 9.41 8.67
N LEU A 109 0.89 9.72 7.47
CA LEU A 109 1.15 8.73 6.44
C LEU A 109 2.66 8.49 6.34
N GLU A 110 3.07 7.24 6.43
CA GLU A 110 4.47 6.81 6.51
C GLU A 110 4.78 5.75 5.46
N ASP A 111 5.94 5.86 4.82
CA ASP A 111 6.57 4.72 4.15
C ASP A 111 7.19 3.82 5.24
N PRO A 112 6.68 2.59 5.43
CA PRO A 112 7.17 1.72 6.49
C PRO A 112 8.65 1.36 6.33
N PHE A 113 9.22 1.46 5.14
CA PHE A 113 10.61 1.11 4.82
C PHE A 113 11.51 2.34 4.65
N GLY A 114 10.98 3.56 4.77
CA GLY A 114 11.76 4.79 4.62
C GLY A 114 12.51 4.86 3.28
N GLY A 115 11.91 4.35 2.21
CA GLY A 115 12.49 4.31 0.87
C GLY A 115 13.50 3.19 0.61
N GLU A 116 13.72 2.26 1.56
CA GLU A 116 14.63 1.12 1.36
C GLU A 116 14.18 0.23 0.18
N PHE A 117 12.87 0.05 0.01
CA PHE A 117 12.28 -0.79 -1.02
C PHE A 117 11.35 0.01 -1.93
N GLU A 118 11.30 -0.37 -3.20
CA GLU A 118 10.19 0.02 -4.06
C GLU A 118 8.97 -0.83 -3.69
N THR A 119 7.95 -0.19 -3.14
CA THR A 119 6.76 -0.85 -2.61
C THR A 119 5.52 0.00 -2.84
N GLU A 120 4.36 -0.63 -2.88
CA GLU A 120 3.07 0.07 -2.85
C GLU A 120 2.57 0.29 -1.42
N ILE A 121 3.24 -0.31 -0.43
CA ILE A 121 2.80 -0.36 0.96
C ILE A 121 3.06 0.97 1.66
N MET A 122 2.01 1.50 2.26
CA MET A 122 2.05 2.67 3.12
C MET A 122 1.36 2.37 4.45
N LEU A 123 1.77 3.07 5.50
CA LEU A 123 1.11 3.01 6.81
C LEU A 123 0.44 4.33 7.15
N ILE A 124 -0.81 4.26 7.56
CA ILE A 124 -1.43 5.32 8.35
C ILE A 124 -1.06 5.03 9.80
N ARG A 125 -0.21 5.87 10.39
CA ARG A 125 0.21 5.77 11.79
C ARG A 125 -0.66 6.71 12.63
N PHE A 126 -1.39 6.15 13.57
CA PHE A 126 -2.17 6.94 14.52
C PHE A 126 -1.30 7.39 15.68
N ARG A 127 -1.72 8.47 16.35
CA ARG A 127 -1.00 9.05 17.49
C ARG A 127 -0.73 8.07 18.64
N ASP A 128 -1.58 7.08 18.85
CA ASP A 128 -1.42 6.04 19.87
C ASP A 128 -0.44 4.92 19.45
N GLY A 129 0.18 5.05 18.27
CA GLY A 129 1.12 4.08 17.70
C GLY A 129 0.45 2.99 16.87
N SER A 130 -0.89 2.87 16.96
CA SER A 130 -1.65 1.93 16.14
C SER A 130 -1.55 2.27 14.66
N TRP A 131 -1.72 1.29 13.78
CA TRP A 131 -1.51 1.50 12.35
C TRP A 131 -2.48 0.75 11.44
N LEU A 132 -2.69 1.32 10.25
CA LEU A 132 -3.39 0.70 9.13
C LEU A 132 -2.49 0.64 7.91
N ARG A 133 -2.42 -0.53 7.29
CA ARG A 133 -1.82 -0.68 5.98
C ARG A 133 -2.79 -0.21 4.90
N VAL A 134 -2.26 0.56 3.98
CA VAL A 134 -2.90 0.92 2.72
C VAL A 134 -1.91 0.67 1.59
N ASP A 135 -2.41 0.37 0.40
CA ASP A 135 -1.58 0.24 -0.79
C ASP A 135 -1.91 1.40 -1.74
N THR A 136 -0.90 1.90 -2.45
CA THR A 136 -1.09 2.86 -3.54
C THR A 136 -1.21 2.15 -4.88
N GLU A 137 -1.83 2.78 -5.88
CA GLU A 137 -1.96 2.19 -7.22
C GLU A 137 -0.59 1.97 -7.93
N GLU A 138 0.48 2.65 -7.50
CA GLU A 138 1.84 2.50 -8.06
C GLU A 138 2.93 2.70 -6.98
N ALA A 139 3.96 1.86 -6.98
CA ALA A 139 5.03 1.82 -5.95
C ALA A 139 5.84 3.12 -5.74
N ARG A 140 5.78 4.06 -6.69
CA ARG A 140 6.37 5.40 -6.58
C ARG A 140 5.38 6.51 -6.92
N SER A 141 4.14 6.29 -6.54
CA SER A 141 3.09 7.30 -6.64
C SER A 141 3.44 8.59 -5.90
N GLU A 142 2.74 9.68 -6.22
CA GLU A 142 2.87 10.97 -5.53
C GLU A 142 2.68 10.86 -4.01
N LEU A 143 1.91 9.87 -3.54
CA LEU A 143 1.73 9.58 -2.12
C LEU A 143 3.01 9.08 -1.44
N HIS A 144 3.75 8.17 -2.08
CA HIS A 144 5.06 7.73 -1.58
C HIS A 144 6.03 8.90 -1.52
N MET A 145 6.09 9.69 -2.60
CA MET A 145 6.96 10.87 -2.67
C MET A 145 6.59 11.92 -1.63
N HIS A 146 5.31 12.07 -1.31
CA HIS A 146 4.84 12.94 -0.23
C HIS A 146 5.31 12.44 1.14
N ALA A 147 5.13 11.16 1.45
CA ALA A 147 5.52 10.59 2.74
C ALA A 147 7.03 10.69 2.98
N LEU A 148 7.84 10.38 1.97
CA LEU A 148 9.31 10.50 2.05
C LEU A 148 9.79 11.92 2.38
N ARG A 149 9.10 12.96 1.90
CA ARG A 149 9.45 14.37 2.17
C ARG A 149 9.19 14.78 3.62
N ASN A 150 8.26 14.13 4.30
CA ASN A 150 7.83 14.49 5.65
C ASN A 150 8.53 13.68 6.75
N THR A 151 9.41 12.75 6.40
CA THR A 151 10.16 11.92 7.37
C THR A 151 11.51 12.54 7.77
N SER A 152 11.86 13.73 7.25
CA SER A 152 13.13 14.44 7.49
C SER A 152 13.08 15.43 8.64
#